data_AF-A0AAU4SI72-F1
#
_entry.id   AF-A0AAU4SI72-F1
#
_cell.length_a   1.000
_cell.length_b   1.000
_cell.length_c   1.000
_cell.angle_alpha   90.00
_cell.angle_beta   90.00
_cell.angle_gamma   90.00
#
_symmetry.space_group_name_H-M   'P 1'
#
loop_
_entity.id
_entity.type
_entity.pdbx_description
1 polymer ?
#
loop_
_entity_poly.entity_id
_entity_poly.type
_entity_poly.pdbx_seq_one_letter_code
_entity_poly.pdbx_strand_id
1 'polypeptide(L)' 'MRRTAEFLIWWAALLVLWLVLVTTVDTLELAVGAGASALGALAATAARRAVTPS' A
#
# COMPACT_ATOMS: atom_id res chain seq x y z
N MET A 1 15.48 7.98 4.50
CA MET A 1 15.29 6.53 4.22
C MET A 1 14.16 5.90 5.04
N ARG A 2 14.05 6.14 6.36
CA ARG A 2 12.98 5.54 7.22
C ARG A 2 11.55 5.73 6.71
N ARG A 3 11.18 6.95 6.25
CA ARG A 3 9.83 7.24 5.72
C ARG A 3 9.52 6.47 4.43
N THR A 4 10.52 6.32 3.55
CA THR A 4 10.39 5.55 2.32
C THR A 4 10.22 4.07 2.64
N ALA A 5 11.00 3.54 3.59
CA ALA A 5 10.87 2.15 4.04
C ALA A 5 9.48 1.88 4.62
N GLU A 6 8.96 2.78 5.46
CA GLU A 6 7.61 2.67 6.01
C GLU A 6 6.55 2.61 4.90
N PHE A 7 6.58 3.56 3.96
CA PHE A 7 5.67 3.56 2.81
C PHE A 7 5.76 2.24 2.02
N LEU A 8 6.97 1.80 1.69
CA LEU A 8 7.20 0.58 0.91
C LEU A 8 6.68 -0.67 1.64
N ILE A 9 6.84 -0.75 2.96
CA ILE A 9 6.31 -1.85 3.76
C ILE A 9 4.78 -1.91 3.66
N TRP A 10 4.09 -0.76 3.82
CA TRP A 10 2.63 -0.73 3.70
C TRP A 10 2.16 -1.02 2.29
N TRP A 11 2.86 -0.49 1.29
CA TRP A 11 2.54 -0.73 -0.11
C TRP A 11 2.65 -2.21 -0.45
N ALA A 12 3.77 -2.86 -0.07
CA ALA A 12 3.99 -4.28 -0.31
C ALA A 12 2.98 -5.15 0.44
N ALA A 13 2.70 -4.84 1.72
CA ALA A 13 1.73 -5.60 2.52
C ALA A 13 0.32 -5.53 1.91
N LEU A 14 -0.13 -4.34 1.50
CA LEU A 14 -1.44 -4.15 0.88
C LEU A 14 -1.52 -4.79 -0.51
N LEU A 15 -0.44 -4.71 -1.31
CA LEU A 15 -0.37 -5.35 -2.61
C LEU A 15 -0.42 -6.88 -2.48
N VAL A 16 0.32 -7.45 -1.54
CA VAL A 16 0.28 -8.90 -1.25
C VAL A 16 -1.11 -9.31 -0.77
N LEU A 17 -1.73 -8.54 0.14
CA LEU A 17 -3.10 -8.82 0.59
C LEU A 17 -4.08 -8.79 -0.59
N TRP A 18 -3.98 -7.78 -1.46
CA TRP A 18 -4.81 -7.68 -2.66
C TRP A 18 -4.61 -8.88 -3.60
N LEU A 19 -3.36 -9.31 -3.83
CA LEU A 19 -3.03 -10.50 -4.63
C LEU A 19 -3.62 -11.79 -4.05
N VAL A 20 -3.74 -11.90 -2.72
CA VAL A 20 -4.38 -13.06 -2.07
C VAL A 20 -5.90 -13.06 -2.27
N LEU A 21 -6.51 -11.88 -2.39
CA LEU A 21 -7.96 -11.73 -2.52
C LEU A 21 -8.46 -11.86 -3.97
N VAL A 22 -7.60 -11.55 -4.94
CA VAL A 22 -7.90 -11.62 -6.36
C VAL A 22 -7.54 -12.99 -6.93
N THR A 23 -8.45 -13.58 -7.70
CA THR A 23 -8.34 -14.95 -8.22
C THR A 23 -7.65 -15.06 -9.57
N THR A 24 -7.78 -14.03 -10.40
CA THR A 24 -7.10 -13.89 -11.70
C THR A 24 -6.41 -12.54 -11.73
N VAL A 25 -5.18 -12.49 -12.21
CA VAL A 25 -4.44 -11.23 -12.33
C VAL A 25 -4.04 -11.07 -13.78
N ASP A 26 -4.69 -10.13 -14.46
CA ASP A 26 -4.18 -9.59 -15.71
C ASP A 26 -3.29 -8.35 -15.47
N THR A 27 -2.63 -7.87 -16.53
CA THR A 27 -1.71 -6.73 -16.45
C THR A 27 -2.39 -5.44 -15.98
N LEU A 28 -3.65 -5.22 -16.37
CA LEU A 28 -4.42 -4.04 -15.99
C LEU A 28 -4.84 -4.13 -14.52
N GLU A 29 -5.32 -5.29 -14.08
CA GLU A 29 -5.67 -5.55 -12.69
C GLU A 29 -4.46 -5.38 -11.78
N LEU A 30 -3.29 -5.86 -12.18
CA LEU A 30 -2.05 -5.65 -11.43
C LEU A 30 -1.72 -4.17 -11.27
N ALA A 31 -1.86 -3.37 -12.34
CA ALA A 31 -1.62 -1.94 -12.30
C ALA A 31 -2.61 -1.22 -11.36
N VAL A 32 -3.90 -1.60 -11.40
CA VAL A 32 -4.94 -1.07 -10.51
C VAL A 32 -4.65 -1.47 -9.06
N GLY A 33 -4.33 -2.74 -8.79
CA GLY A 33 -4.01 -3.25 -7.46
C GLY A 33 -2.79 -2.56 -6.86
N ALA A 34 -1.72 -2.40 -7.64
CA ALA A 34 -0.52 -1.67 -7.24
C ALA A 34 -0.80 -0.20 -6.94
N GLY A 35 -1.60 0.47 -7.78
CA GLY A 35 -2.01 1.86 -7.59
C GLY A 35 -2.90 2.06 -6.36
N ALA A 36 -3.93 1.24 -6.20
CA ALA A 36 -4.83 1.26 -5.05
C ALA A 36 -4.07 1.00 -3.74
N SER A 37 -3.15 0.02 -3.75
CA SER A 37 -2.29 -0.27 -2.60
C SER A 37 -1.36 0.89 -2.26
N ALA A 38 -0.89 1.66 -3.27
CA ALA A 38 -0.06 2.84 -3.04
C ALA A 38 -0.85 3.95 -2.35
N LEU A 39 -2.09 4.20 -2.78
CA LEU A 39 -2.99 5.14 -2.12
C LEU A 39 -3.29 4.71 -0.67
N GLY A 40 -3.54 3.41 -0.44
CA GLY A 40 -3.71 2.85 0.90
C GLY A 40 -2.47 3.01 1.79
N ALA A 41 -1.27 2.80 1.24
CA ALA A 41 -0.02 2.99 1.95
C ALA A 41 0.25 4.45 2.32
N LEU A 42 -0.10 5.39 1.42
CA LEU A 42 -0.06 6.82 1.72
C LEU A 42 -1.03 7.17 2.86
N ALA A 43 -2.27 6.67 2.81
CA ALA A 43 -3.27 6.89 3.84
C ALA A 43 -2.82 6.33 5.20
N ALA A 44 -2.30 5.09 5.24
CA ALA A 44 -1.80 4.47 6.46
C ALA A 44 -0.62 5.27 7.07
N THR A 45 0.28 5.75 6.21
CA THR A 45 1.40 6.59 6.64
C THR A 45 0.93 7.96 7.15
N ALA A 46 -0.05 8.57 6.50
CA ALA A 46 -0.64 9.84 6.95
C ALA A 46 -1.39 9.67 8.28
N ALA A 47 -2.17 8.61 8.44
CA ALA A 47 -2.89 8.30 9.67
C ALA A 47 -1.94 8.12 10.86
N ARG A 48 -0.83 7.39 10.68
CA ARG A 48 0.19 7.24 11.75
C ARG A 48 0.81 8.57 12.18
N ARG A 49 0.99 9.50 11.24
CA ARG A 49 1.47 10.86 11.55
C ARG A 49 0.44 11.65 12.34
N ALA A 50 -0.84 11.56 11.97
CA ALA A 50 -1.90 12.27 12.66
C ALA A 50 -2.02 11.86 14.15
N VAL A 51 -1.72 10.59 14.47
CA VAL A 51 -1.76 10.07 15.85
C VAL A 51 -0.43 10.15 16.59
N THR A 52 0.66 10.47 15.88
CA THR A 52 1.98 10.72 16.47
C THR A 52 2.37 12.18 16.22
N PRO A 53 1.66 13.15 16.84
CA PRO A 53 2.08 14.54 16.76
C PRO A 53 3.46 14.65 17.42
N SER A 54 4.41 15.17 16.65
CA SER A 54 5.78 15.46 17.08
C SER A 54 5.82 16.58 18.10
#